data_AF-A0A1H0MZC0-F1
#
_entry.id   AF-A0A1H0MZC0-F1
#
_cell.length_a   1.000
_cell.length_b   1.000
_cell.length_c   1.000
_cell.angle_alpha   90.00
_cell.angle_beta   90.00
_cell.angle_gamma   90.00
#
_symmetry.space_group_name_H-M   'P 1'
#
loop_
_entity.id
_entity.type
_entity.pdbx_description
1 polymer ?
#
loop_
_entity_poly.entity_id
_entity_poly.type
_entity_poly.pdbx_seq_one_letter_code
_entity_poly.pdbx_strand_id
1 'polypeptide(L)'
;MRRVVVVALFAALSGCSASDDQAPIVGPSGQSVNRTKCSDSSDQCFRSANAACGGSYQVVDSSSNAGGVLDDTVPGPTTWYRMSYVCGPSDGRMPDFPFRGQQYKAPTTTTCREGRHNSVTCDTY
;
A
#
# COMPACT_ATOMS: atom_id res chain seq x y z
N MET A 1 52.51 16.29 19.98
CA MET A 1 51.13 16.73 19.70
C MET A 1 50.58 15.87 18.58
N ARG A 2 49.75 14.86 18.89
CA ARG A 2 49.19 13.92 17.90
C ARG A 2 47.68 14.10 17.92
N ARG A 3 47.15 14.88 16.96
CA ARG A 3 45.72 15.15 16.83
C ARG A 3 45.07 13.88 16.25
N VAL A 4 44.40 13.12 17.11
CA VAL A 4 43.52 12.02 16.69
C VAL A 4 42.23 12.66 16.20
N VAL A 5 42.09 12.74 14.88
CA VAL A 5 40.85 13.18 14.23
C VAL A 5 40.01 11.92 14.01
N VAL A 6 39.15 11.59 14.97
CA VAL A 6 38.07 10.61 14.79
C VAL A 6 36.93 11.35 14.10
N VAL A 7 36.92 11.36 12.76
CA VAL A 7 35.79 11.87 11.99
C VAL A 7 34.73 10.76 11.93
N ALA A 8 33.55 11.13 12.38
CA ALA A 8 32.34 10.34 12.48
C ALA A 8 32.00 9.62 11.18
N LEU A 9 31.93 8.28 11.24
CA LEU A 9 31.22 7.43 10.29
C LEU A 9 29.89 7.00 10.94
N PHE A 10 28.92 7.91 10.97
CA PHE A 10 27.51 7.58 11.16
C PHE A 10 26.71 8.27 10.05
N ALA A 11 27.00 7.89 8.81
CA ALA A 11 26.24 8.31 7.65
C ALA A 11 25.11 7.31 7.39
N ALA A 12 23.89 7.77 7.64
CA ALA A 12 22.65 7.35 6.98
C ALA A 12 22.27 5.86 7.04
N LEU A 13 21.61 5.46 8.13
CA LEU A 13 20.48 4.53 8.03
C LEU A 13 19.27 5.31 7.48
N SER A 14 19.33 5.73 6.21
CA SER A 14 18.13 6.09 5.46
C SER A 14 17.42 4.78 5.13
N GLY A 15 16.66 4.26 6.09
CA GLY A 15 15.66 3.24 5.82
C GLY A 15 14.70 3.83 4.78
N CYS A 16 14.84 3.42 3.53
CA CYS A 16 13.79 3.64 2.56
C CYS A 16 12.53 3.00 3.14
N SER A 17 11.50 3.82 3.30
CA SER A 17 10.14 3.36 3.51
C SER A 17 9.91 2.19 2.54
N ALA A 18 9.46 1.06 3.06
CA ALA A 18 9.08 -0.10 2.25
C ALA A 18 7.79 0.24 1.49
N SER A 19 7.91 1.12 0.50
CA SER A 19 7.02 1.11 -0.64
C SER A 19 7.36 -0.17 -1.38
N ASP A 20 6.38 -1.07 -1.49
CA ASP A 20 6.42 -2.28 -2.32
C ASP A 20 6.38 -1.87 -3.81
N ASP A 21 7.27 -0.93 -4.19
CA ASP A 21 7.47 -0.43 -5.53
C ASP A 21 8.35 -1.46 -6.24
N GLN A 22 7.68 -2.45 -6.83
CA GLN A 22 8.33 -3.48 -7.63
C GLN A 22 9.06 -2.82 -8.81
N ALA A 23 10.21 -3.39 -9.18
CA ALA A 23 10.98 -2.91 -10.32
C ALA A 23 10.09 -2.84 -11.58
N PRO A 24 10.22 -1.79 -12.41
CA PRO A 24 9.39 -1.65 -13.60
C PRO A 24 9.58 -2.82 -14.56
N ILE A 25 8.48 -3.24 -15.19
CA ILE A 25 8.48 -4.33 -16.18
C ILE A 25 8.28 -3.76 -17.59
N VAL A 26 8.91 -4.36 -18.60
CA VAL A 26 8.68 -3.96 -20.00
C VAL A 26 7.37 -4.56 -20.48
N GLY A 27 6.41 -3.70 -20.83
CA GLY A 27 5.11 -4.11 -21.32
C GLY A 27 5.12 -4.49 -22.82
N PRO A 28 4.01 -5.05 -23.35
CA PRO A 28 3.90 -5.44 -24.76
C PRO A 28 4.09 -4.28 -25.77
N SER A 29 3.88 -3.04 -25.33
CA SER A 29 4.15 -1.83 -26.13
C SER A 29 5.63 -1.43 -26.16
N GLY A 30 6.52 -2.15 -25.45
CA GLY A 30 7.92 -1.79 -25.25
C GLY A 30 8.15 -0.69 -24.21
N GLN A 31 7.08 -0.14 -23.61
CA GLN A 31 7.19 0.87 -22.57
C GLN A 31 7.39 0.23 -21.19
N SER A 32 8.07 0.96 -20.31
CA SER A 32 8.25 0.58 -18.91
C SER A 32 6.94 0.80 -18.14
N VAL A 33 6.42 -0.27 -17.57
CA VAL A 33 5.24 -0.28 -16.68
C VAL A 33 5.74 -0.23 -15.25
N ASN A 34 5.48 0.89 -14.58
CA ASN A 34 5.74 1.07 -13.17
C ASN A 34 4.56 0.51 -12.36
N ARG A 35 4.83 0.10 -11.13
CA ARG A 35 3.81 -0.36 -10.19
C ARG A 35 4.02 0.29 -8.85
N THR A 36 2.93 0.67 -8.21
CA THR A 36 2.95 1.18 -6.84
C THR A 36 1.83 0.55 -6.03
N LYS A 37 2.08 0.41 -4.73
CA LYS A 37 1.16 -0.15 -3.73
C LYS A 37 0.97 0.89 -2.63
N CYS A 38 -0.29 1.13 -2.26
CA CYS A 38 -0.66 2.15 -1.27
C CYS A 38 -1.76 1.62 -0.36
N SER A 39 -1.79 2.08 0.89
CA SER A 39 -2.86 1.75 1.84
C SER A 39 -3.77 2.95 2.10
N ASP A 40 -4.95 2.68 2.65
CA ASP A 40 -5.95 3.63 3.16
C ASP A 40 -6.65 4.49 2.10
N SER A 41 -5.93 5.02 1.11
CA SER A 41 -6.50 5.85 0.04
C SER A 41 -5.78 5.68 -1.30
N SER A 42 -6.56 5.58 -2.37
CA SER A 42 -6.08 5.57 -3.76
C SER A 42 -5.30 6.83 -4.14
N ASP A 43 -5.54 7.97 -3.47
CA ASP A 43 -4.86 9.24 -3.75
C ASP A 43 -3.35 9.16 -3.52
N GLN A 44 -2.93 8.29 -2.60
CA GLN A 44 -1.52 8.02 -2.38
C GLN A 44 -0.85 7.42 -3.62
N CYS A 45 -1.55 6.55 -4.35
CA CYS A 45 -1.04 5.96 -5.58
C CYS A 45 -0.94 7.00 -6.69
N PHE A 46 -1.91 7.91 -6.80
CA PHE A 46 -1.82 9.01 -7.75
C PHE A 46 -0.65 9.96 -7.44
N ARG A 47 -0.41 10.26 -6.16
CA ARG A 47 0.75 11.07 -5.74
C ARG A 47 2.07 10.37 -6.04
N SER A 48 2.16 9.07 -5.74
CA SER A 48 3.34 8.25 -6.03
C SER A 48 3.65 8.23 -7.54
N ALA A 49 2.65 7.98 -8.39
CA ALA A 49 2.84 7.97 -9.83
C ALA A 49 3.21 9.35 -10.41
N ASN A 50 2.59 10.43 -9.92
CA ASN A 50 2.97 11.80 -10.30
C ASN A 50 4.43 12.08 -9.95
N ALA A 51 4.87 11.69 -8.75
CA ALA A 51 6.24 11.87 -8.30
C ALA A 51 7.25 11.05 -9.13
N ALA A 52 6.91 9.79 -9.44
CA ALA A 52 7.76 8.90 -10.23
C ALA A 52 7.91 9.35 -11.69
N CYS A 53 6.83 9.84 -12.30
CA CYS A 53 6.86 10.27 -13.70
C CYS A 53 7.27 11.74 -13.90
N GLY A 54 7.26 12.56 -12.84
CA GLY A 54 7.53 14.00 -12.94
C GLY A 54 6.52 14.74 -13.84
N GLY A 55 5.32 14.18 -14.04
CA GLY A 55 4.38 14.64 -15.04
C GLY A 55 3.23 13.67 -15.26
N SER A 56 2.57 13.76 -16.41
CA SER A 56 1.44 12.89 -16.75
C SER A 56 1.84 11.42 -16.87
N TYR A 57 0.86 10.55 -16.63
CA TYR A 57 0.99 9.11 -16.80
C TYR A 57 -0.34 8.51 -17.23
N GLN A 58 -0.26 7.33 -17.84
CA GLN A 58 -1.40 6.48 -18.15
C GLN A 58 -1.50 5.35 -17.13
N VAL A 59 -2.65 5.22 -16.48
CA VAL A 59 -2.93 4.02 -15.67
C VAL A 59 -3.33 2.88 -16.60
N VAL A 60 -2.67 1.73 -16.44
CA VAL A 60 -2.89 0.53 -17.28
C VAL A 60 -3.56 -0.61 -16.53
N ASP A 61 -3.43 -0.67 -15.20
CA ASP A 61 -4.22 -1.58 -14.35
C ASP A 61 -4.39 -0.95 -12.96
N SER A 62 -5.53 -1.23 -12.33
CA SER A 62 -5.81 -0.81 -10.96
C SER A 62 -6.63 -1.88 -10.24
N SER A 63 -6.39 -2.02 -8.94
CA SER A 63 -7.18 -2.89 -8.09
C SER A 63 -7.10 -2.47 -6.63
N SER A 64 -8.08 -2.89 -5.85
CA SER A 64 -8.04 -2.80 -4.39
C SER A 64 -8.29 -4.17 -3.76
N ASN A 65 -7.90 -4.34 -2.50
CA ASN A 65 -8.20 -5.54 -1.71
C ASN A 65 -8.15 -5.23 -0.21
N ALA A 66 -8.77 -6.09 0.60
CA ALA A 66 -8.64 -6.04 2.05
C ALA A 66 -7.27 -6.60 2.47
N GLY A 67 -6.72 -6.03 3.54
CA GLY A 67 -5.41 -6.38 4.07
C GLY A 67 -5.25 -5.95 5.53
N GLY A 68 -4.19 -6.44 6.18
CA GLY A 68 -3.78 -5.95 7.48
C GLY A 68 -3.16 -4.56 7.38
N VAL A 69 -2.91 -3.94 8.54
CA VAL A 69 -2.32 -2.58 8.61
C VAL A 69 -0.88 -2.55 8.07
N LEU A 70 -0.15 -3.66 8.19
CA LEU A 70 1.26 -3.74 7.80
C LEU A 70 1.47 -4.33 6.39
N ASP A 71 0.58 -5.24 5.97
CA ASP A 71 0.64 -5.88 4.66
C ASP A 71 -0.73 -6.47 4.31
N ASP A 72 -0.93 -6.76 3.02
CA ASP A 72 -2.18 -7.18 2.44
C ASP A 72 -2.29 -8.68 2.13
N THR A 73 -1.32 -9.48 2.61
CA THR A 73 -1.35 -10.95 2.50
C THR A 73 -2.51 -11.57 3.28
N VAL A 74 -2.89 -10.99 4.43
CA VAL A 74 -4.00 -11.47 5.26
C VAL A 74 -5.15 -10.45 5.22
N PRO A 75 -6.39 -10.85 4.87
CA PRO A 75 -7.53 -9.95 4.86
C PRO A 75 -7.73 -9.28 6.23
N GLY A 76 -7.85 -7.96 6.22
CA GLY A 76 -7.97 -7.14 7.42
C GLY A 76 -8.72 -5.84 7.16
N PRO A 77 -8.80 -4.95 8.15
CA PRO A 77 -9.63 -3.74 8.07
C PRO A 77 -9.06 -2.68 7.11
N THR A 78 -7.81 -2.82 6.67
CA THR A 78 -7.16 -1.83 5.79
C THR A 78 -7.43 -2.17 4.34
N THR A 79 -7.80 -1.15 3.56
CA THR A 79 -7.89 -1.30 2.11
C THR A 79 -6.53 -0.96 1.49
N TRP A 80 -6.02 -1.89 0.69
CA TRP A 80 -4.81 -1.73 -0.10
C TRP A 80 -5.18 -1.49 -1.55
N TYR A 81 -4.41 -0.64 -2.21
CA TYR A 81 -4.55 -0.25 -3.60
C TYR A 81 -3.29 -0.62 -4.35
N ARG A 82 -3.46 -1.16 -5.55
CA ARG A 82 -2.39 -1.39 -6.52
C ARG A 82 -2.69 -0.63 -7.79
N MET A 83 -1.67 0.03 -8.31
CA MET A 83 -1.77 0.75 -9.57
C MET A 83 -0.55 0.45 -10.44
N SER A 84 -0.79 0.04 -11.68
CA SER A 84 0.24 -0.07 -12.71
C SER A 84 0.07 1.06 -13.70
N TYR A 85 1.16 1.74 -14.05
CA TYR A 85 1.12 2.94 -14.88
C TYR A 85 2.35 3.08 -15.76
N VAL A 86 2.19 3.79 -16.87
CA VAL A 86 3.26 4.13 -17.81
C VAL A 86 3.40 5.64 -17.85
N CYS A 87 4.62 6.16 -17.70
CA CYS A 87 4.87 7.59 -17.80
C CYS A 87 4.67 8.08 -19.24
N GLY A 88 4.05 9.25 -19.40
CA GLY A 88 3.74 9.82 -20.70
C GLY A 88 2.33 10.37 -20.81
N PRO A 89 1.79 10.56 -22.03
CA PRO A 89 0.44 11.06 -22.23
C PRO A 89 -0.62 10.19 -21.54
N SER A 90 -1.61 10.84 -20.94
CA SER A 90 -2.78 10.19 -20.36
C SER A 90 -3.95 10.23 -21.35
N ASP A 91 -4.80 9.21 -21.29
CA ASP A 91 -6.11 9.15 -21.93
C ASP A 91 -7.19 9.91 -21.14
N GLY A 92 -6.82 10.49 -19.98
CA GLY A 92 -7.70 11.28 -19.13
C GLY A 92 -8.69 10.45 -18.30
N ARG A 93 -8.60 9.11 -18.33
CA ARG A 93 -9.51 8.24 -17.60
C ARG A 93 -8.99 8.01 -16.18
N MET A 94 -9.86 8.22 -15.20
CA MET A 94 -9.56 7.88 -13.81
C MET A 94 -9.80 6.38 -13.58
N PRO A 95 -8.90 5.65 -12.89
CA PRO A 95 -9.13 4.26 -12.53
C PRO A 95 -10.16 4.09 -11.42
N ASP A 96 -10.92 2.99 -11.47
CA ASP A 96 -11.99 2.69 -10.50
C ASP A 96 -11.53 1.83 -9.30
N PHE A 97 -10.28 1.33 -9.31
CA PHE A 97 -9.73 0.44 -8.28
C PHE A 97 -10.68 -0.69 -7.84
N PRO A 98 -11.13 -1.55 -8.77
CA PRO A 98 -12.08 -2.62 -8.45
C PRO A 98 -11.54 -3.52 -7.34
N PHE A 99 -12.41 -3.84 -6.38
CA PHE A 99 -12.06 -4.73 -5.27
C PHE A 99 -11.88 -6.16 -5.76
N ARG A 100 -10.77 -6.79 -5.39
CA ARG A 100 -10.40 -8.16 -5.74
C ARG A 100 -10.13 -8.96 -4.46
N GLY A 101 -10.51 -10.23 -4.46
CA GLY A 101 -10.22 -11.16 -3.36
C GLY A 101 -11.27 -11.17 -2.24
N GLN A 102 -10.85 -11.67 -1.07
CA GLN A 102 -11.73 -11.85 0.08
C GLN A 102 -12.03 -10.52 0.77
N GLN A 103 -13.27 -10.33 1.19
CA GLN A 103 -13.67 -9.19 2.01
C GLN A 103 -13.33 -9.44 3.48
N TYR A 104 -12.94 -8.38 4.18
CA TYR A 104 -12.79 -8.43 5.62
C TYR A 104 -14.17 -8.40 6.29
N LYS A 105 -14.51 -9.46 7.03
CA LYS A 105 -15.69 -9.50 7.89
C LYS A 105 -15.26 -9.16 9.31
N ALA A 106 -15.60 -7.95 9.75
CA ALA A 106 -15.33 -7.54 11.12
C ALA A 106 -16.10 -8.44 12.10
N PRO A 107 -15.49 -8.84 13.23
CA PRO A 107 -16.22 -9.51 14.29
C PRO A 107 -17.33 -8.60 14.82
N THR A 108 -18.48 -9.18 15.09
CA THR A 108 -19.55 -8.50 15.83
C THR A 108 -19.29 -8.68 17.31
N THR A 109 -18.97 -7.58 17.99
CA THR A 109 -18.77 -7.55 19.42
C THR A 109 -20.12 -7.60 20.14
N THR A 110 -20.37 -8.66 20.91
CA THR A 110 -21.61 -8.89 21.66
C THR A 110 -21.31 -9.15 23.13
N THR A 111 -22.20 -8.73 24.02
CA THR A 111 -22.13 -9.07 25.44
C THR A 111 -22.58 -10.52 25.66
N CYS A 112 -21.66 -11.40 26.02
CA CYS A 112 -21.98 -12.75 26.48
C CYS A 112 -22.13 -12.79 27.99
N ARG A 113 -22.86 -13.79 28.50
CA ARG A 113 -22.83 -14.12 29.93
C ARG A 113 -21.78 -15.19 30.18
N GLU A 114 -20.83 -14.89 31.06
CA GLU A 114 -19.91 -15.86 31.62
C GLU A 114 -20.44 -16.28 32.99
N GLY A 115 -21.04 -17.48 33.06
CA GLY A 115 -21.72 -17.96 34.27
C GLY A 115 -23.07 -17.29 34.55
N ARG A 116 -23.55 -17.35 35.80
CA ARG A 116 -24.89 -16.85 36.19
C ARG A 116 -24.97 -15.33 36.41
N HIS A 117 -23.85 -14.65 36.64
CA HIS A 117 -23.86 -13.26 37.13
C HIS A 117 -22.88 -12.29 36.44
N ASN A 118 -21.93 -12.78 35.63
CA ASN A 118 -20.97 -11.90 34.95
C ASN A 118 -21.29 -11.78 33.46
N SER A 119 -21.11 -10.58 32.91
CA SER A 119 -21.17 -10.31 31.48
C SER A 119 -19.79 -9.95 30.97
N VAL A 120 -19.37 -10.58 29.87
CA VAL A 120 -18.12 -10.31 29.18
C VAL A 120 -18.39 -9.91 27.74
N THR A 121 -17.42 -9.24 27.14
CA THR A 121 -17.47 -8.89 25.71
C THR A 121 -16.88 -10.03 24.89
N CYS A 122 -17.64 -10.56 23.94
CA CYS A 122 -17.18 -11.58 23.00
C CYS A 122 -17.22 -11.06 21.58
N ASP A 123 -16.27 -11.52 20.77
CA ASP A 123 -16.30 -11.35 19.33
C ASP A 123 -16.95 -12.57 18.66
N THR A 124 -17.86 -12.31 17.72
CA THR A 124 -18.53 -13.34 16.92
C THR A 124 -18.20 -13.13 15.44
N TYR A 125 -17.83 -14.20 14.73
CA TYR A 125 -17.35 -14.18 13.34
C TYR A 125 -18.33 -14.79 12.36
#